data_AF-A0A7W1K5R8-F1
#
_entry.id   AF-A0A7W1K5R8-F1
#
_cell.length_a   1.000
_cell.length_b   1.000
_cell.length_c   1.000
_cell.angle_alpha   90.00
_cell.angle_beta   90.00
_cell.angle_gamma   90.00
#
_symmetry.space_group_name_H-M   'P 1'
#
loop_
_entity.id
_entity.type
_entity.pdbx_description
1 polymer ?
#
loop_
_entity_poly.entity_id
_entity_poly.type
_entity_poly.pdbx_seq_one_letter_code
_entity_poly.pdbx_strand_id
1 'polypeptide(L)'
;MHGKRSIRMLMVGAMLVGVFSLAGAAPAGANHCQYQGTDRGDFIAGSSGNDIICARGGNDVVFGRGGADWIQGGLGNDDLFGQAGNDQMTGGEGRDALEGGDGHDFLDANDDTNNDVVDGGPQTDVCIVDPGDSVTNCETLIIR
;
A
#
# COMPACT_ATOMS: atom_id res chain seq x y z
N MET A 1 -12.39 -20.86 -11.61
CA MET A 1 -13.42 -19.87 -11.98
C MET A 1 -13.50 -18.86 -10.86
N HIS A 2 -12.61 -17.87 -10.83
CA HIS A 2 -12.66 -16.83 -9.80
C HIS A 2 -13.68 -15.79 -10.25
N GLY A 3 -14.87 -15.87 -9.67
CA GLY A 3 -15.97 -14.97 -9.94
C GLY A 3 -15.55 -13.55 -9.63
N LYS A 4 -15.75 -12.65 -10.59
CA LYS A 4 -15.62 -11.20 -10.40
C LYS A 4 -16.56 -10.83 -9.26
N ARG A 5 -16.01 -10.60 -8.06
CA ARG A 5 -16.79 -10.08 -6.93
C ARG A 5 -17.22 -8.68 -7.29
N SER A 6 -18.49 -8.38 -7.04
CA SER A 6 -19.11 -7.11 -7.39
C SER A 6 -18.42 -5.99 -6.62
N ILE A 7 -17.55 -5.22 -7.28
CA ILE A 7 -16.94 -4.01 -6.72
C ILE A 7 -18.08 -3.09 -6.27
N ARG A 8 -18.26 -2.92 -4.96
CA ARG A 8 -19.16 -1.90 -4.42
C ARG A 8 -18.44 -0.57 -4.50
N MET A 9 -18.51 0.06 -5.67
CA MET A 9 -17.97 1.40 -5.90
C MET A 9 -18.73 2.39 -5.00
N LEU A 10 -18.12 2.77 -3.89
CA LEU A 10 -18.64 3.79 -3.00
C LEU A 10 -18.01 5.11 -3.43
N MET A 11 -18.65 5.83 -4.36
CA MET A 11 -18.31 7.22 -4.63
C MET A 11 -18.69 8.05 -3.41
N VAL A 12 -17.75 8.29 -2.50
CA VAL A 12 -18.00 9.09 -1.30
C VAL A 12 -17.91 10.57 -1.66
N GLY A 13 -19.03 11.15 -2.11
CA GLY A 13 -19.21 12.59 -2.08
C GLY A 13 -19.18 13.09 -0.64
N ALA A 14 -18.05 13.68 -0.23
CA ALA A 14 -17.87 14.61 0.90
C ALA A 14 -18.46 14.28 2.30
N MET A 15 -18.96 13.08 2.59
CA MET A 15 -19.68 12.82 3.84
C MET A 15 -19.35 11.45 4.48
N LEU A 16 -18.07 11.17 4.78
CA LEU A 16 -17.68 10.38 5.96
C LEU A 16 -16.16 10.41 6.27
N VAL A 17 -15.49 11.58 6.27
CA VAL A 17 -14.11 11.70 6.77
C VAL A 17 -14.12 11.77 8.31
N GLY A 18 -14.65 10.74 8.97
CA GLY A 18 -14.83 10.73 10.43
C GLY A 18 -14.72 9.37 11.11
N VAL A 19 -14.51 8.28 10.38
CA VAL A 19 -14.38 6.92 10.97
C VAL A 19 -13.07 6.21 10.59
N PHE A 20 -12.18 6.84 9.83
CA PHE A 20 -10.93 6.23 9.34
C PHE A 20 -9.66 7.01 9.71
N SER A 21 -9.62 7.67 10.87
CA SER A 21 -8.41 8.32 11.39
C SER A 21 -7.33 7.35 11.94
N LEU A 22 -7.21 6.15 11.37
CA LEU A 22 -6.21 5.15 11.79
C LEU A 22 -5.42 4.53 10.64
N ALA A 23 -5.75 4.82 9.38
CA ALA A 23 -5.03 4.24 8.25
C ALA A 23 -3.99 5.24 7.75
N GLY A 24 -2.71 4.91 7.94
CA GLY A 24 -1.57 5.77 7.61
C GLY A 24 -0.84 6.37 8.82
N ALA A 25 -1.36 6.23 10.04
CA ALA A 25 -0.57 6.53 11.23
C ALA A 25 0.37 5.36 11.49
N ALA A 26 1.59 5.46 10.97
CA ALA A 26 2.71 4.60 11.34
C ALA A 26 2.73 4.39 12.88
N PRO A 27 3.00 3.17 13.37
CA PRO A 27 2.94 2.87 14.80
C PRO A 27 3.79 3.86 15.59
N ALA A 28 3.32 4.28 16.78
CA ALA A 28 4.01 5.24 17.65
C ALA A 28 5.46 4.79 17.87
N GLY A 29 6.40 5.43 17.15
CA GLY A 29 7.75 4.91 16.90
C GLY A 29 8.29 5.17 15.48
N ALA A 30 7.42 5.59 14.54
CA ALA A 30 7.67 5.90 13.13
C ALA A 30 8.83 6.86 12.79
N ASN A 31 9.41 7.52 13.79
CA ASN A 31 10.69 8.20 13.66
C ASN A 31 11.89 7.23 13.59
N HIS A 32 11.64 5.91 13.48
CA HIS A 32 12.66 4.88 13.27
C HIS A 32 12.12 3.79 12.33
N CYS A 33 12.40 3.90 11.03
CA CYS A 33 12.22 2.75 10.12
C CYS A 33 13.26 1.68 10.47
N GLN A 34 12.84 0.42 10.59
CA GLN A 34 13.72 -0.72 10.84
C GLN A 34 14.59 -1.02 9.62
N TYR A 35 14.02 -0.90 8.42
CA TYR A 35 14.73 -0.97 7.15
C TYR A 35 14.62 0.36 6.43
N GLN A 36 15.75 0.86 5.94
CA GLN A 36 15.85 2.17 5.30
C GLN A 36 16.61 2.04 3.99
N GLY A 37 16.00 2.50 2.91
CA GLY A 37 16.69 2.75 1.65
C GLY A 37 17.41 4.09 1.65
N THR A 38 17.73 4.56 0.44
CA THR A 38 18.53 5.73 0.14
C THR A 38 17.76 6.66 -0.80
N ASP A 39 18.44 7.57 -1.51
CA ASP A 39 17.82 8.38 -2.57
C ASP A 39 18.04 7.72 -3.96
N ARG A 40 18.33 6.42 -4.00
CA ARG A 40 18.59 5.61 -5.19
C ARG A 40 17.74 4.34 -5.10
N GLY A 41 17.49 3.73 -6.25
CA GLY A 41 16.78 2.44 -6.28
C GLY A 41 17.49 1.36 -5.45
N ASP A 42 16.76 0.85 -4.47
CA ASP A 42 17.19 -0.13 -3.48
C ASP A 42 16.38 -1.42 -3.59
N PHE A 43 16.97 -2.50 -3.11
CA PHE A 43 16.27 -3.77 -2.91
C PHE A 43 16.19 -4.03 -1.41
N ILE A 44 14.98 -3.96 -0.85
CA ILE A 44 14.74 -4.06 0.58
C ILE A 44 13.89 -5.29 0.86
N ALA A 45 14.33 -6.09 1.82
CA ALA A 45 13.57 -7.24 2.29
C ALA A 45 13.49 -7.19 3.81
N GLY A 46 12.27 -7.21 4.33
CA GLY A 46 11.97 -7.38 5.74
C GLY A 46 12.27 -8.80 6.23
N SER A 47 11.61 -9.16 7.31
CA SER A 47 11.74 -10.39 8.07
C SER A 47 10.42 -11.16 8.07
N SER A 48 10.31 -12.23 8.85
CA SER A 48 9.05 -12.96 8.98
C SER A 48 8.15 -12.42 10.12
N GLY A 49 8.48 -11.25 10.67
CA GLY A 49 7.67 -10.58 11.68
C GLY A 49 7.44 -9.13 11.27
N ASN A 50 6.60 -8.45 12.05
CA ASN A 50 6.15 -7.09 11.75
C ASN A 50 7.31 -6.10 11.62
N ASP A 51 7.42 -5.48 10.44
CA ASP A 51 8.49 -4.57 10.08
C ASP A 51 7.98 -3.17 9.72
N ILE A 52 8.84 -2.17 9.88
CA ILE A 52 8.66 -0.78 9.45
C ILE A 52 9.74 -0.50 8.40
N ILE A 53 9.32 -0.37 7.15
CA ILE A 53 10.20 -0.23 5.99
C ILE A 53 9.96 1.13 5.33
N CYS A 54 11.03 1.87 5.11
CA CYS A 54 11.00 3.14 4.38
C CYS A 54 12.02 3.08 3.24
N ALA A 55 11.57 3.01 1.99
CA ALA A 55 12.46 2.91 0.83
C ALA A 55 13.09 4.28 0.48
N ARG A 56 12.32 5.35 0.70
CA ARG A 56 12.69 6.77 0.63
C ARG A 56 12.67 7.32 -0.78
N GLY A 57 13.72 7.20 -1.56
CA GLY A 57 13.79 7.82 -2.87
C GLY A 57 14.52 6.94 -3.87
N GLY A 58 14.13 7.02 -5.12
CA GLY A 58 14.60 6.10 -6.16
C GLY A 58 13.49 5.17 -6.59
N ASN A 59 13.82 4.21 -7.45
CA ASN A 59 12.85 3.21 -7.87
C ASN A 59 13.18 1.93 -7.10
N ASP A 60 12.41 1.67 -6.06
CA ASP A 60 12.72 0.66 -5.07
C ASP A 60 11.95 -0.63 -5.32
N VAL A 61 12.50 -1.75 -4.83
CA VAL A 61 11.79 -3.03 -4.75
C VAL A 61 11.77 -3.47 -3.30
N VAL A 62 10.59 -3.57 -2.72
CA VAL A 62 10.41 -3.81 -1.28
C VAL A 62 9.56 -5.04 -1.03
N PHE A 63 10.04 -5.95 -0.17
CA PHE A 63 9.32 -7.13 0.29
C PHE A 63 9.13 -7.09 1.81
N GLY A 64 7.88 -7.01 2.29
CA GLY A 64 7.53 -7.13 3.72
C GLY A 64 7.78 -8.54 4.25
N ARG A 65 7.31 -9.53 3.49
CA ARG A 65 7.40 -10.99 3.71
C ARG A 65 6.35 -11.54 4.65
N GLY A 66 6.54 -11.43 5.95
CA GLY A 66 5.69 -12.11 6.90
C GLY A 66 5.46 -11.22 8.10
N GLY A 67 4.23 -11.18 8.61
CA GLY A 67 3.89 -10.28 9.70
C GLY A 67 3.01 -9.15 9.21
N ALA A 68 2.59 -8.29 10.12
CA ALA A 68 1.84 -7.09 9.78
C ALA A 68 2.84 -5.94 9.60
N ASP A 69 3.13 -5.60 8.35
CA ASP A 69 4.18 -4.66 7.99
C ASP A 69 3.64 -3.25 7.74
N TRP A 70 4.52 -2.26 7.90
CA TRP A 70 4.30 -0.89 7.49
C TRP A 70 5.35 -0.53 6.44
N ILE A 71 4.93 -0.28 5.21
CA ILE A 71 5.81 -0.08 4.06
C ILE A 71 5.53 1.29 3.44
N GLN A 72 6.58 2.08 3.25
CA GLN A 72 6.53 3.34 2.51
C GLN A 72 7.56 3.30 1.36
N GLY A 73 7.09 3.44 0.12
CA GLY A 73 7.94 3.58 -1.07
C GLY A 73 8.69 4.91 -1.03
N GLY A 74 7.95 6.01 -1.19
CA GLY A 74 8.49 7.35 -1.04
C GLY A 74 8.51 8.11 -2.36
N LEU A 75 9.67 8.43 -2.92
CA LEU A 75 9.77 9.14 -4.20
C LEU A 75 10.30 8.21 -5.28
N GLY A 76 9.62 8.12 -6.41
CA GLY A 76 10.06 7.34 -7.56
C GLY A 76 9.05 6.25 -7.89
N ASN A 77 9.42 5.35 -8.80
CA ASN A 77 8.50 4.29 -9.23
C ASN A 77 8.85 3.02 -8.47
N ASP A 78 8.04 2.66 -7.48
CA ASP A 78 8.35 1.61 -6.54
C ASP A 78 7.52 0.34 -6.79
N ASP A 79 8.16 -0.82 -6.62
CA ASP A 79 7.50 -2.12 -6.58
C ASP A 79 7.43 -2.60 -5.11
N LEU A 80 6.25 -2.53 -4.50
CA LEU A 80 6.00 -2.84 -3.09
C LEU A 80 5.18 -4.12 -2.94
N PHE A 81 5.68 -5.08 -2.16
CA PHE A 81 5.03 -6.37 -1.89
C PHE A 81 4.91 -6.61 -0.38
N GLY A 82 3.69 -6.61 0.16
CA GLY A 82 3.41 -6.92 1.58
C GLY A 82 3.67 -8.40 1.90
N GLN A 83 3.15 -9.27 1.03
CA GLN A 83 3.24 -10.73 1.09
C GLN A 83 2.28 -11.34 2.12
N ALA A 84 2.69 -11.73 3.32
CA ALA A 84 1.82 -12.46 4.25
C ALA A 84 1.61 -11.70 5.57
N GLY A 85 0.36 -11.46 5.93
CA GLY A 85 -0.05 -10.73 7.12
C GLY A 85 -0.86 -9.50 6.73
N ASN A 86 -1.28 -8.70 7.71
CA ASN A 86 -2.14 -7.55 7.45
C ASN A 86 -1.28 -6.31 7.31
N ASP A 87 -1.04 -5.89 6.08
CA ASP A 87 -0.04 -4.88 5.77
C ASP A 87 -0.65 -3.49 5.60
N GLN A 88 0.16 -2.47 5.89
CA GLN A 88 -0.13 -1.08 5.61
C GLN A 88 0.93 -0.53 4.66
N MET A 89 0.51 -0.16 3.46
CA MET A 89 1.42 0.21 2.38
C MET A 89 1.07 1.59 1.83
N THR A 90 2.09 2.40 1.56
CA THR A 90 1.96 3.65 0.81
C THR A 90 2.98 3.71 -0.32
N GLY A 91 2.51 3.94 -1.54
CA GLY A 91 3.34 4.09 -2.75
C GLY A 91 4.24 5.31 -2.62
N GLY A 92 3.64 6.49 -2.70
CA GLY A 92 4.37 7.75 -2.53
C GLY A 92 4.14 8.67 -3.72
N GLU A 93 5.18 9.36 -4.19
CA GLU A 93 5.12 10.06 -5.47
C GLU A 93 5.74 9.18 -6.55
N GLY A 94 5.09 9.05 -7.70
CA GLY A 94 5.64 8.32 -8.83
C GLY A 94 4.64 7.32 -9.37
N ARG A 95 5.13 6.36 -10.17
CA ARG A 95 4.28 5.31 -10.72
C ARG A 95 4.57 4.00 -10.01
N ASP A 96 3.71 3.63 -9.10
CA ASP A 96 3.94 2.55 -8.16
C ASP A 96 3.15 1.29 -8.51
N ALA A 97 3.68 0.16 -8.06
CA ALA A 97 3.02 -1.13 -8.06
C ALA A 97 2.93 -1.64 -6.61
N LEU A 98 1.71 -1.77 -6.09
CA LEU A 98 1.45 -2.25 -4.73
C LEU A 98 0.72 -3.60 -4.79
N GLU A 99 1.28 -4.63 -4.15
CA GLU A 99 0.66 -5.93 -3.95
C GLU A 99 0.59 -6.24 -2.45
N GLY A 100 -0.62 -6.30 -1.89
CA GLY A 100 -0.86 -6.59 -0.47
C GLY A 100 -0.49 -8.02 -0.14
N GLY A 101 -1.20 -8.97 -0.75
CA GLY A 101 -0.92 -10.39 -0.65
C GLY A 101 -1.92 -11.11 0.25
N ASP A 102 -1.45 -12.08 1.04
CA ASP A 102 -2.29 -12.82 1.97
C ASP A 102 -2.55 -11.98 3.22
N GLY A 103 -3.72 -11.36 3.32
CA GLY A 103 -4.02 -10.57 4.52
C GLY A 103 -5.27 -9.75 4.42
N HIS A 104 -5.50 -8.92 5.43
CA HIS A 104 -6.45 -7.83 5.33
C HIS A 104 -5.65 -6.54 5.21
N ASP A 105 -5.42 -6.12 3.98
CA ASP A 105 -4.43 -5.10 3.68
C ASP A 105 -5.04 -3.71 3.52
N PHE A 106 -4.23 -2.71 3.80
CA PHE A 106 -4.53 -1.32 3.55
C PHE A 106 -3.47 -0.74 2.61
N LEU A 107 -3.89 -0.36 1.41
CA LEU A 107 -3.01 0.12 0.35
C LEU A 107 -3.43 1.54 -0.03
N ASP A 108 -2.56 2.52 0.17
CA ASP A 108 -2.75 3.90 -0.28
C ASP A 108 -1.73 4.18 -1.39
N ALA A 109 -2.17 4.27 -2.63
CA ALA A 109 -1.30 4.66 -3.75
C ALA A 109 -0.81 6.12 -3.61
N ASN A 110 -1.35 6.87 -2.62
CA ASN A 110 -1.21 8.31 -2.42
C ASN A 110 -2.11 9.11 -3.39
N ASP A 111 -2.16 10.44 -3.18
CA ASP A 111 -2.84 11.40 -4.07
C ASP A 111 -1.79 12.04 -4.98
N ASP A 112 -1.58 11.47 -6.16
CA ASP A 112 -0.72 12.05 -7.18
C ASP A 112 -1.39 11.99 -8.57
N THR A 113 -0.65 12.34 -9.64
CA THR A 113 -1.23 12.41 -10.99
C THR A 113 -0.83 11.25 -11.88
N ASN A 114 -0.13 10.29 -11.32
CA ASN A 114 0.40 9.14 -12.01
C ASN A 114 -0.65 8.02 -12.03
N ASN A 115 -0.33 6.93 -12.72
CA ASN A 115 -1.25 5.82 -12.90
C ASN A 115 -0.65 4.58 -12.29
N ASP A 116 -1.09 4.24 -11.09
CA ASP A 116 -0.56 3.15 -10.29
C ASP A 116 -1.23 1.83 -10.60
N VAL A 117 -0.61 0.77 -10.11
CA VAL A 117 -1.15 -0.59 -10.14
C VAL A 117 -1.29 -1.07 -8.71
N VAL A 118 -2.52 -1.35 -8.29
CA VAL A 118 -2.80 -1.79 -6.92
C VAL A 118 -3.54 -3.13 -6.95
N ASP A 119 -2.96 -4.13 -6.32
CA ASP A 119 -3.58 -5.43 -6.10
C ASP A 119 -3.69 -5.70 -4.59
N GLY A 120 -4.92 -5.75 -4.08
CA GLY A 120 -5.16 -6.11 -2.68
C GLY A 120 -4.82 -7.57 -2.35
N GLY A 121 -4.80 -8.46 -3.35
CA GLY A 121 -4.61 -9.89 -3.10
C GLY A 121 -5.85 -10.59 -2.53
N PRO A 122 -5.72 -11.82 -2.01
CA PRO A 122 -6.83 -12.54 -1.40
C PRO A 122 -7.29 -11.96 -0.05
N GLN A 123 -8.56 -12.23 0.26
CA GLN A 123 -9.30 -11.80 1.47
C GLN A 123 -9.97 -10.44 1.30
N THR A 124 -9.90 -9.54 2.28
CA THR A 124 -10.67 -8.28 2.23
C THR A 124 -9.77 -7.11 2.51
N ASP A 125 -9.61 -6.28 1.50
CA ASP A 125 -8.62 -5.22 1.48
C ASP A 125 -9.29 -3.87 1.25
N VAL A 126 -8.59 -2.83 1.68
CA VAL A 126 -8.97 -1.44 1.48
C VAL A 126 -7.90 -0.79 0.62
N CYS A 127 -8.30 -0.33 -0.55
CA CYS A 127 -7.41 0.38 -1.47
C CYS A 127 -7.88 1.81 -1.64
N ILE A 128 -6.95 2.74 -1.52
CA ILE A 128 -7.12 4.16 -1.76
C ILE A 128 -6.25 4.53 -2.96
N VAL A 129 -6.89 5.10 -3.98
CA VAL A 129 -6.31 5.33 -5.30
C VAL A 129 -6.91 6.58 -5.93
N ASP A 130 -6.38 6.97 -7.07
CA ASP A 130 -6.87 8.10 -7.87
C ASP A 130 -7.53 7.67 -9.19
N PRO A 131 -8.28 8.58 -9.84
CA PRO A 131 -8.83 8.33 -11.16
C PRO A 131 -7.75 8.10 -12.22
N GLY A 132 -7.53 6.83 -12.59
CA GLY A 132 -6.51 6.47 -13.57
C GLY A 132 -5.83 5.15 -13.24
N ASP A 133 -5.89 4.76 -11.96
CA ASP A 133 -5.20 3.60 -11.45
C ASP A 133 -5.84 2.29 -11.87
N SER A 134 -5.00 1.28 -12.03
CA SER A 134 -5.39 -0.09 -12.31
C SER A 134 -5.51 -0.84 -11.00
N VAL A 135 -6.75 -1.09 -10.55
CA VAL A 135 -7.00 -1.73 -9.26
C VAL A 135 -7.63 -3.11 -9.40
N THR A 136 -7.08 -4.10 -8.70
CA THR A 136 -7.59 -5.47 -8.61
C THR A 136 -7.69 -5.95 -7.17
N ASN A 137 -8.59 -6.93 -6.95
CA ASN A 137 -8.84 -7.63 -5.69
C ASN A 137 -9.12 -6.78 -4.44
N CYS A 138 -9.27 -5.46 -4.56
CA CYS A 138 -9.72 -4.60 -3.49
C CYS A 138 -11.24 -4.73 -3.26
N GLU A 139 -11.64 -5.24 -2.10
CA GLU A 139 -13.06 -5.35 -1.73
C GLU A 139 -13.64 -3.99 -1.37
N THR A 140 -12.86 -3.14 -0.70
CA THR A 140 -13.18 -1.73 -0.46
C THR A 140 -12.28 -0.86 -1.31
N LEU A 141 -12.87 -0.07 -2.20
CA LEU A 141 -12.16 0.86 -3.07
C LEU A 141 -12.60 2.29 -2.76
N ILE A 142 -11.65 3.14 -2.42
CA ILE A 142 -11.82 4.58 -2.19
C ILE A 142 -11.06 5.29 -3.31
N ILE A 143 -11.75 6.14 -4.06
CA ILE A 143 -11.15 6.99 -5.08
C ILE A 143 -11.18 8.42 -4.54
N ARG A 144 -10.03 9.10 -4.48
CA ARG A 144 -9.92 10.48 -4.00
C ARG A 144 -10.16 11.51 -5.12
#